data_AF-A0A345NXL8-F1
#
_entry.id   AF-A0A345NXL8-F1
#
_cell.length_a   1.000
_cell.length_b   1.000
_cell.length_c   1.000
_cell.angle_alpha   90.00
_cell.angle_beta   90.00
_cell.angle_gamma   90.00
#
_symmetry.space_group_name_H-M   'P 1'
#
loop_
_entity.id
_entity.type
_entity.pdbx_description
1 polymer ?
#
loop_
_entity_poly.entity_id
_entity_poly.type
_entity_poly.pdbx_seq_one_letter_code
_entity_poly.pdbx_strand_id
1 'polypeptide(L)'
;MKKILFSIFLCVALLVGGCGTSGGGKSSSQDQWQTIKEIDGREILAELDQTVDESPIRDRAAQQQLETPDYTEGHLGEPSKELEEDVAVQAIEGPIAIKTVEDVYGGNEAFDREGVLFLENQTYDANQSGVWIGVKHPDERLQKVIDSLQAKVDAGEILAEPIFFFRSPHTQHELYAVQDEVATVLKNMQQKRGSYSLAVNTITGVVEIGHDFLSESQQKELEKQFPDFTFDFEQEGNMVASPGMSAIIHPDEEKTETPMKEGGFIMDVSDGTIFVAGGTEGAVYYSFGEAHLLKVGQRVHVEASGAILESYPGQGAAKFVEILPDYQPATAVLSESEAIAKAIEEKTLEYFTFNEIKDIRFDADQKTWVIRVEDGNEELIIEDQ
;
A
#
# COMPACT_ATOMS: atom_id res chain seq x y z
N MET A 1 -15.39 -4.14 37.49
CA MET A 1 -15.33 -3.61 38.88
C MET A 1 -14.09 -4.12 39.59
N LYS A 2 -13.03 -3.30 39.68
CA LYS A 2 -12.23 -3.11 40.91
C LYS A 2 -11.18 -2.04 40.63
N LYS A 3 -11.31 -0.96 41.39
CA LYS A 3 -10.45 0.20 41.46
C LYS A 3 -9.22 -0.14 42.31
N ILE A 4 -8.04 0.29 41.89
CA ILE A 4 -6.83 0.37 42.74
C ILE A 4 -6.30 1.79 42.51
N LEU A 5 -6.73 2.74 43.34
CA LEU A 5 -6.06 3.28 44.53
C LEU A 5 -4.87 4.19 44.19
N PHE A 6 -5.20 5.48 44.16
CA PHE A 6 -4.34 6.63 44.36
C PHE A 6 -3.30 6.41 45.45
N SER A 7 -2.06 6.83 45.19
CA SER A 7 -1.11 7.24 46.23
C SER A 7 -0.53 8.59 45.85
N ILE A 8 -0.99 9.58 46.60
CA ILE A 8 -0.48 10.95 46.66
C ILE A 8 0.88 10.91 47.36
N PHE A 9 1.92 11.44 46.73
CA PHE A 9 3.11 11.90 47.46
C PHE A 9 3.31 13.40 47.21
N LEU A 10 3.28 14.11 48.33
CA LEU A 10 3.31 15.55 48.46
C LEU A 10 4.75 15.99 48.80
N CYS A 11 5.19 17.06 48.12
CA CYS A 11 6.21 18.06 48.49
C CYS A 11 7.63 17.61 48.89
N VAL A 12 8.65 18.23 48.28
CA VAL A 12 9.45 19.29 48.92
C VAL A 12 10.04 20.19 47.83
N ALA A 13 9.71 21.49 47.90
CA ALA A 13 10.43 22.56 47.22
C ALA A 13 11.71 22.90 47.98
N LEU A 14 12.84 22.99 47.29
CA LEU A 14 14.04 23.64 47.80
C LEU A 14 14.45 24.74 46.82
N LEU A 15 14.12 25.97 47.20
CA LEU A 15 14.71 27.19 46.69
C LEU A 15 16.12 27.31 47.29
N VAL A 16 17.14 27.36 46.45
CA VAL A 16 18.44 27.96 46.78
C VAL A 16 18.77 28.95 45.69
N GLY A 17 18.80 30.23 46.07
CA GLY A 17 19.27 31.32 45.21
C GLY A 17 20.79 31.33 45.10
N GLY A 18 21.28 31.86 43.98
CA GLY A 18 22.68 32.18 43.77
C GLY A 18 22.84 33.22 42.68
N CYS A 19 23.03 34.49 43.06
CA CYS A 19 23.58 35.53 42.17
C CYS A 19 25.04 35.19 41.84
N GLY A 20 25.40 35.25 40.56
CA GLY A 20 26.80 35.18 40.11
C GLY A 20 26.95 35.70 38.69
N THR A 21 27.39 36.94 38.56
CA THR A 21 27.79 37.57 37.30
C THR A 21 29.30 37.36 37.04
N SER A 22 29.67 36.79 35.89
CA SER A 22 30.81 37.24 35.07
C SER A 22 30.99 36.33 33.85
N GLY A 23 31.08 36.95 32.67
CA GLY A 23 31.23 36.26 31.38
C GLY A 23 32.60 35.62 31.14
N GLY A 24 32.61 34.76 30.14
CA GLY A 24 33.80 34.09 29.59
C GLY A 24 33.35 32.96 28.67
N GLY A 25 33.66 33.10 27.38
CA GLY A 25 33.13 32.35 26.24
C GLY A 25 32.87 30.85 26.45
N LYS A 26 31.71 30.41 25.94
CA LYS A 26 31.44 29.01 25.63
C LYS A 26 31.14 28.88 24.15
N SER A 27 31.96 28.05 23.51
CA SER A 27 31.72 27.34 22.26
C SER A 27 30.25 26.90 22.14
N SER A 28 29.43 27.68 21.45
CA SER A 28 28.01 27.40 21.20
C SER A 28 27.88 26.69 19.86
N SER A 29 27.90 25.37 19.85
CA SER A 29 27.32 24.63 18.72
C SER A 29 26.91 23.18 19.01
N GLN A 30 27.16 22.63 20.21
CA GLN A 30 26.73 21.26 20.55
C GLN A 30 25.69 21.16 21.68
N ASP A 31 25.49 22.22 22.48
CA ASP A 31 24.59 22.19 23.65
C ASP A 31 23.17 22.73 23.40
N GLN A 32 22.84 23.22 22.20
CA GLN A 32 21.56 23.91 21.95
C GLN A 32 20.39 22.97 21.63
N TRP A 33 20.66 21.76 21.15
CA TRP A 33 19.63 20.81 20.71
C TRP A 33 19.46 19.65 21.70
N GLN A 34 19.18 19.97 22.96
CA GLN A 34 18.85 18.94 23.94
C GLN A 34 17.39 18.49 23.78
N THR A 35 17.14 17.21 24.06
CA THR A 35 15.78 16.66 24.09
C THR A 35 14.97 17.36 25.17
N ILE A 36 13.87 18.01 24.80
CA ILE A 36 12.99 18.71 25.73
C ILE A 36 11.87 17.82 26.26
N LYS A 37 11.42 16.87 25.46
CA LYS A 37 10.45 15.82 25.82
C LYS A 37 10.51 14.67 24.81
N GLU A 38 9.77 13.61 25.10
CA GLU A 38 9.56 12.49 24.19
C GLU A 38 8.07 12.40 23.85
N ILE A 39 7.74 12.24 22.57
CA ILE A 39 6.39 11.90 22.10
C ILE A 39 6.53 10.66 21.22
N ASP A 40 5.79 9.60 21.54
CA ASP A 40 5.75 8.37 20.74
C ASP A 40 7.14 7.80 20.41
N GLY A 41 8.05 7.84 21.40
CA GLY A 41 9.43 7.38 21.25
C GLY A 41 10.37 8.34 20.51
N ARG A 42 9.90 9.53 20.12
CA ARG A 42 10.69 10.53 19.37
C ARG A 42 11.22 11.61 20.30
N GLU A 43 12.52 11.88 20.22
CA GLU A 43 13.18 12.94 20.96
C GLU A 43 12.83 14.32 20.37
N ILE A 44 11.94 15.06 21.04
CA ILE A 44 11.54 16.39 20.62
C ILE A 44 12.65 17.39 20.94
N LEU A 45 13.00 18.22 19.96
CA LEU A 45 14.09 19.19 20.01
C LEU A 45 13.62 20.62 20.28
N ALA A 46 12.41 20.96 19.83
CA ALA A 46 11.83 22.28 19.96
C ALA A 46 10.31 22.21 19.83
N GLU A 47 9.63 23.26 20.29
CA GLU A 47 8.20 23.50 20.17
C GLU A 47 7.97 24.92 19.66
N LEU A 48 6.85 25.13 18.96
CA LEU A 48 6.34 26.47 18.69
C LEU A 48 5.46 26.90 19.87
N ASP A 49 5.46 28.20 20.16
CA ASP A 49 4.59 28.80 21.17
C ASP A 49 3.30 29.30 20.52
N GLN A 50 2.13 28.87 20.99
CA GLN A 50 0.86 29.46 20.57
C GLN A 50 0.70 30.85 21.21
N THR A 51 1.01 31.92 20.47
CA THR A 51 1.05 33.30 20.97
C THR A 51 -0.24 34.11 20.73
N VAL A 52 -1.14 33.59 19.89
CA VAL A 52 -2.46 34.18 19.63
C VAL A 52 -3.57 33.26 20.14
N ASP A 53 -4.57 33.85 20.80
CA ASP A 53 -5.71 33.13 21.37
C ASP A 53 -6.71 32.64 20.29
N GLU A 54 -6.75 33.32 19.14
CA GLU A 54 -7.63 33.01 18.01
C GLU A 54 -6.85 33.07 16.69
N SER A 55 -7.14 32.14 15.78
CA SER A 55 -6.49 32.03 14.48
C SER A 55 -7.51 32.13 13.33
N PRO A 56 -8.23 33.25 13.19
CA PRO A 56 -9.37 33.37 12.26
C PRO A 56 -8.99 33.21 10.78
N ILE A 57 -7.70 33.32 10.44
CA ILE A 57 -7.19 33.03 9.10
C ILE A 57 -7.16 31.51 8.89
N ARG A 58 -6.52 30.77 9.80
CA ARG A 58 -6.50 29.30 9.82
C ARG A 58 -7.90 28.72 9.88
N ASP A 59 -8.74 29.20 10.79
CA ASP A 59 -10.10 28.66 11.00
C ASP A 59 -10.98 28.80 9.75
N ARG A 60 -10.86 29.93 9.04
CA ARG A 60 -11.56 30.11 7.77
C ARG A 60 -11.06 29.16 6.70
N ALA A 61 -9.74 28.96 6.60
CA ALA A 61 -9.16 28.04 5.63
C ALA A 61 -9.58 26.59 5.92
N ALA A 62 -9.61 26.19 7.20
CA ALA A 62 -10.06 24.87 7.63
C ALA A 62 -11.54 24.66 7.27
N GLN A 63 -12.40 25.62 7.60
CA GLN A 63 -13.82 25.56 7.26
C GLN A 63 -14.06 25.42 5.75
N GLN A 64 -13.26 26.08 4.92
CA GLN A 64 -13.36 25.94 3.46
C GLN A 64 -13.06 24.52 2.97
N GLN A 65 -12.15 23.78 3.63
CA GLN A 65 -11.87 22.39 3.28
C GLN A 65 -13.04 21.47 3.64
N LEU A 66 -13.69 21.72 4.78
CA LEU A 66 -14.84 20.95 5.24
C LEU A 66 -16.10 21.19 4.41
N GLU A 67 -16.13 22.23 3.58
CA GLU A 67 -17.22 22.53 2.65
C GLU A 67 -17.03 21.91 1.25
N THR A 68 -15.89 21.25 1.01
CA THR A 68 -15.61 20.60 -0.28
C THR A 68 -16.45 19.34 -0.49
N PRO A 69 -16.76 18.96 -1.75
CA PRO A 69 -17.37 17.67 -2.06
C PRO A 69 -16.54 16.48 -1.56
N ASP A 70 -15.21 16.58 -1.63
CA ASP A 70 -14.30 15.51 -1.19
C ASP A 70 -14.55 15.14 0.28
N TYR A 71 -14.74 16.13 1.16
CA TYR A 71 -15.12 15.89 2.56
C TYR A 71 -16.60 15.52 2.72
N THR A 72 -17.51 16.33 2.15
CA THR A 72 -18.95 16.21 2.42
C THR A 72 -19.63 14.99 1.80
N GLU A 73 -19.09 14.46 0.71
CA GLU A 73 -19.57 13.23 0.07
C GLU A 73 -18.84 11.98 0.59
N GLY A 74 -17.90 12.14 1.53
CA GLY A 74 -17.20 11.03 2.20
C GLY A 74 -16.06 10.42 1.39
N HIS A 75 -15.55 11.11 0.35
CA HIS A 75 -14.41 10.62 -0.45
C HIS A 75 -13.11 10.57 0.38
N LEU A 76 -13.02 11.34 1.46
CA LEU A 76 -11.91 11.35 2.42
C LEU A 76 -12.17 10.46 3.66
N GLY A 77 -13.28 9.71 3.69
CA GLY A 77 -13.73 8.93 4.84
C GLY A 77 -14.97 9.50 5.51
N GLU A 78 -15.45 8.83 6.56
CA GLU A 78 -16.64 9.29 7.29
C GLU A 78 -16.34 10.59 8.07
N PRO A 79 -17.15 11.65 7.91
CA PRO A 79 -16.97 12.91 8.65
C PRO A 79 -16.88 12.70 10.16
N SER A 80 -15.78 13.17 10.76
CA SER A 80 -15.49 13.06 12.18
C SER A 80 -14.56 14.18 12.62
N LYS A 81 -14.49 14.46 13.93
CA LYS A 81 -13.58 15.49 14.45
C LYS A 81 -12.09 15.19 14.18
N GLU A 82 -11.74 13.92 14.19
CA GLU A 82 -10.39 13.45 13.89
C GLU A 82 -10.07 13.74 12.42
N LEU A 83 -10.99 13.43 11.51
CA LEU A 83 -10.85 13.75 10.09
C LEU A 83 -10.85 15.27 9.82
N GLU A 84 -11.64 16.05 10.54
CA GLU A 84 -11.63 17.52 10.43
C GLU A 84 -10.24 18.10 10.73
N GLU A 85 -9.58 17.60 11.77
CA GLU A 85 -8.24 18.04 12.14
C GLU A 85 -7.18 17.51 11.17
N ASP A 86 -7.25 16.25 10.75
CA ASP A 86 -6.36 15.68 9.72
C ASP A 86 -6.39 16.51 8.43
N VAL A 87 -7.60 16.84 7.95
CA VAL A 87 -7.80 17.65 6.75
C VAL A 87 -7.25 19.06 6.95
N ALA A 88 -7.48 19.69 8.11
CA ALA A 88 -6.97 21.02 8.38
C ALA A 88 -5.43 21.05 8.41
N VAL A 89 -4.79 20.12 9.14
CA VAL A 89 -3.34 19.99 9.24
C VAL A 89 -2.71 19.75 7.87
N GLN A 90 -3.28 18.83 7.07
CA GLN A 90 -2.77 18.54 5.73
C GLN A 90 -2.96 19.69 4.74
N ALA A 91 -4.04 20.47 4.85
CA ALA A 91 -4.33 21.54 3.91
C ALA A 91 -3.65 22.87 4.25
N ILE A 92 -3.31 23.09 5.52
CA ILE A 92 -2.82 24.38 6.01
C ILE A 92 -1.40 24.25 6.56
N GLU A 93 -1.23 23.56 7.69
CA GLU A 93 0.06 23.45 8.40
C GLU A 93 1.11 22.72 7.56
N GLY A 94 0.75 21.61 6.92
CA GLY A 94 1.65 20.78 6.11
C GLY A 94 2.35 21.56 4.99
N PRO A 95 1.62 22.15 4.03
CA PRO A 95 2.23 22.90 2.93
C PRO A 95 3.07 24.09 3.38
N ILE A 96 2.66 24.77 4.47
CA ILE A 96 3.42 25.90 5.03
C ILE A 96 4.74 25.41 5.64
N ALA A 97 4.70 24.32 6.41
CA ALA A 97 5.88 23.70 7.00
C ALA A 97 6.85 23.15 5.95
N ILE A 98 6.35 22.39 4.97
CA ILE A 98 7.14 21.85 3.85
C ILE A 98 7.85 23.00 3.13
N LYS A 99 7.10 24.02 2.71
CA LYS A 99 7.69 25.17 2.01
C LYS A 99 8.73 25.89 2.85
N THR A 100 8.49 26.06 4.16
CA THR A 100 9.45 26.73 5.04
C THR A 100 10.75 25.93 5.17
N VAL A 101 10.65 24.61 5.27
CA VAL A 101 11.81 23.71 5.26
C VAL A 101 12.55 23.81 3.93
N GLU A 102 11.84 23.75 2.80
CA GLU A 102 12.42 23.90 1.46
C GLU A 102 13.13 25.24 1.26
N ASP A 103 12.51 26.35 1.67
CA ASP A 103 13.08 27.70 1.55
C ASP A 103 14.39 27.83 2.35
N VAL A 104 14.50 27.17 3.51
CA VAL A 104 15.69 27.23 4.37
C VAL A 104 16.78 26.25 3.95
N TYR A 105 16.42 25.03 3.56
CA TYR A 105 17.37 23.96 3.23
C TYR A 105 17.76 23.90 1.75
N GLY A 106 17.04 24.64 0.88
CA GLY A 106 17.33 24.71 -0.56
C GLY A 106 16.57 23.68 -1.39
N GLY A 107 15.33 23.38 -1.00
CA GLY A 107 14.41 22.46 -1.69
C GLY A 107 14.33 21.06 -1.06
N ASN A 108 13.36 20.26 -1.52
CA ASN A 108 13.05 18.93 -0.97
C ASN A 108 14.27 17.99 -1.00
N GLU A 109 14.91 17.82 -2.16
CA GLU A 109 16.09 16.95 -2.31
C GLU A 109 17.27 17.36 -1.41
N ALA A 110 17.35 18.65 -1.04
CA ALA A 110 18.38 19.14 -0.14
C ALA A 110 18.05 18.78 1.31
N PHE A 111 16.79 18.86 1.71
CA PHE A 111 16.35 18.45 3.04
C PHE A 111 16.39 16.92 3.24
N ASP A 112 16.12 16.13 2.20
CA ASP A 112 16.20 14.65 2.26
C ASP A 112 17.57 14.14 2.73
N ARG A 113 18.64 14.92 2.52
CA ARG A 113 20.00 14.60 2.98
C ARG A 113 20.27 14.95 4.44
N GLU A 114 19.35 15.66 5.09
CA GLU A 114 19.53 16.24 6.43
C GLU A 114 18.53 15.64 7.43
N GLY A 115 17.37 15.19 6.94
CA GLY A 115 16.25 14.80 7.78
C GLY A 115 15.16 14.02 7.06
N VAL A 116 13.99 13.96 7.71
CA VAL A 116 12.73 13.39 7.21
C VAL A 116 11.60 14.37 7.53
N LEU A 117 10.61 14.46 6.65
CA LEU A 117 9.38 15.23 6.88
C LEU A 117 8.19 14.37 6.48
N PHE A 118 7.23 14.20 7.38
CA PHE A 118 6.01 13.46 7.10
C PHE A 118 4.81 14.03 7.86
N LEU A 119 3.62 13.60 7.45
CA LEU A 119 2.36 13.90 8.10
C LEU A 119 1.85 12.65 8.80
N GLU A 120 1.32 12.83 10.00
CA GLU A 120 0.54 11.81 10.70
C GLU A 120 -0.91 12.25 10.81
N ASN A 121 -1.81 11.26 10.77
CA ASN A 121 -3.24 11.45 10.74
C ASN A 121 -3.91 10.50 11.74
N GLN A 122 -4.85 11.02 12.53
CA GLN A 122 -5.60 10.22 13.50
C GLN A 122 -6.47 9.16 12.82
N THR A 123 -6.99 9.47 11.64
CA THR A 123 -7.75 8.52 10.80
C THR A 123 -6.92 7.35 10.26
N TYR A 124 -5.59 7.40 10.41
CA TYR A 124 -4.64 6.35 10.06
C TYR A 124 -3.87 5.84 11.29
N ASP A 125 -4.58 5.71 12.42
CA ASP A 125 -4.10 5.14 13.69
C ASP A 125 -2.98 5.92 14.40
N ALA A 126 -2.68 7.16 13.99
CA ALA A 126 -1.77 8.02 14.74
C ALA A 126 -2.45 8.55 16.02
N ASN A 127 -1.67 8.79 17.07
CA ASN A 127 -2.19 9.34 18.32
C ASN A 127 -2.69 10.79 18.18
N GLN A 128 -2.22 11.53 17.17
CA GLN A 128 -2.58 12.90 16.86
C GLN A 128 -2.24 13.25 15.41
N SER A 129 -2.93 14.24 14.85
CA SER A 129 -2.59 14.82 13.56
C SER A 129 -1.33 15.67 13.72
N GLY A 130 -0.39 15.61 12.77
CA GLY A 130 0.84 16.38 12.93
C GLY A 130 1.72 16.47 11.71
N VAL A 131 2.45 17.57 11.63
CA VAL A 131 3.59 17.77 10.74
C VAL A 131 4.87 17.49 11.52
N TRP A 132 5.59 16.44 11.12
CA TRP A 132 6.79 15.98 11.80
C TRP A 132 8.02 16.34 10.99
N ILE A 133 8.86 17.21 11.55
CA ILE A 133 10.11 17.69 10.94
C ILE A 133 11.28 17.09 11.73
N GLY A 134 11.85 16.02 11.21
CA GLY A 134 12.95 15.29 11.81
C GLY A 134 14.29 15.72 11.21
N VAL A 135 15.26 16.11 12.04
CA VAL A 135 16.62 16.39 11.56
C VAL A 135 17.62 15.49 12.27
N LYS A 136 18.47 14.79 11.50
CA LYS A 136 19.45 13.86 12.06
C LYS A 136 20.56 14.59 12.80
N HIS A 137 21.06 15.67 12.18
CA HIS A 137 22.12 16.52 12.73
C HIS A 137 21.64 17.98 12.76
N PRO A 138 20.84 18.38 13.77
CA PRO A 138 20.27 19.72 13.83
C PRO A 138 21.36 20.80 13.94
N ASP A 139 21.19 21.86 13.16
CA ASP A 139 22.12 22.99 13.06
C ASP A 139 21.35 24.33 13.05
N GLU A 140 22.04 25.44 12.73
CA GLU A 140 21.43 26.76 12.69
C GLU A 140 20.29 26.92 11.66
N ARG A 141 20.18 26.04 10.67
CA ARG A 141 19.09 26.05 9.69
C ARG A 141 17.79 25.59 10.33
N LEU A 142 17.83 24.60 11.23
CA LEU A 142 16.63 24.19 11.97
C LEU A 142 16.06 25.36 12.79
N GLN A 143 16.92 26.17 13.41
CA GLN A 143 16.46 27.38 14.11
C GLN A 143 15.76 28.37 13.15
N LYS A 144 16.28 28.56 11.94
CA LYS A 144 15.64 29.45 10.93
C LYS A 144 14.26 28.93 10.50
N VAL A 145 14.07 27.61 10.42
CA VAL A 145 12.76 26.99 10.17
C VAL A 145 11.82 27.29 11.33
N ILE A 146 12.26 27.03 12.57
CA ILE A 146 11.48 27.30 13.79
C ILE A 146 11.07 28.77 13.86
N ASP A 147 12.00 29.70 13.68
CA ASP A 147 11.73 31.14 13.74
C ASP A 147 10.73 31.58 12.66
N SER A 148 10.82 30.98 11.47
CA SER A 148 9.93 31.29 10.34
C SER A 148 8.52 30.73 10.55
N LEU A 149 8.38 29.53 11.12
CA LEU A 149 7.09 28.95 11.49
C LEU A 149 6.48 29.64 12.70
N GLN A 150 7.29 30.05 13.69
CA GLN A 150 6.82 30.85 14.82
C GLN A 150 6.19 32.17 14.34
N ALA A 151 6.81 32.85 13.37
CA ALA A 151 6.22 34.06 12.80
C ALA A 151 4.85 33.83 12.13
N LYS A 152 4.59 32.61 11.65
CA LYS A 152 3.30 32.21 11.07
C LYS A 152 2.27 31.90 12.15
N VAL A 153 2.69 31.27 13.25
CA VAL A 153 1.86 31.10 14.45
C VAL A 153 1.48 32.46 15.04
N ASP A 154 2.45 33.37 15.20
CA ASP A 154 2.24 34.73 15.73
C ASP A 154 1.26 35.56 14.86
N ALA A 155 1.19 35.26 13.57
CA ALA A 155 0.25 35.88 12.64
C ALA A 155 -1.14 35.22 12.64
N GLY A 156 -1.34 34.11 13.38
CA GLY A 156 -2.56 33.31 13.36
C GLY A 156 -2.83 32.62 12.02
N GLU A 157 -1.77 32.38 11.23
CA GLU A 157 -1.85 31.68 9.94
C GLU A 157 -1.88 30.15 10.11
N ILE A 158 -1.29 29.63 11.19
CA ILE A 158 -1.18 28.20 11.53
C ILE A 158 -1.29 28.00 13.05
N LEU A 159 -1.58 26.78 13.47
CA LEU A 159 -1.46 26.38 14.88
C LEU A 159 -0.05 25.88 15.21
N ALA A 160 0.39 26.11 16.45
CA ALA A 160 1.66 25.60 16.97
C ALA A 160 1.61 24.10 17.29
N GLU A 161 0.51 23.65 17.91
CA GLU A 161 0.33 22.31 18.45
C GLU A 161 0.65 21.15 17.48
N PRO A 162 0.20 21.17 16.20
CA PRO A 162 0.43 20.06 15.29
C PRO A 162 1.82 20.06 14.64
N ILE A 163 2.76 20.95 15.03
CA ILE A 163 4.09 21.02 14.40
C ILE A 163 5.16 20.51 15.37
N PHE A 164 5.84 19.44 14.98
CA PHE A 164 6.83 18.74 15.81
C PHE A 164 8.22 18.82 15.19
N PHE A 165 9.20 19.24 15.99
CA PHE A 165 10.62 19.15 15.63
C PHE A 165 11.29 18.07 16.45
N PHE A 166 11.84 17.05 15.80
CA PHE A 166 12.42 15.90 16.50
C PHE A 166 13.78 15.50 15.96
N ARG A 167 14.54 14.74 16.75
CA ARG A 167 15.78 14.13 16.30
C ARG A 167 15.46 12.86 15.52
N SER A 168 15.78 12.88 14.23
CA SER A 168 15.63 11.68 13.40
C SER A 168 16.84 10.76 13.51
N PRO A 169 16.68 9.43 13.61
CA PRO A 169 17.81 8.50 13.56
C PRO A 169 18.40 8.36 12.15
N HIS A 170 17.63 8.69 11.11
CA HIS A 170 17.99 8.59 9.70
C HIS A 170 17.53 9.80 8.88
N THR A 171 18.02 9.93 7.66
CA THR A 171 17.49 10.89 6.68
C THR A 171 16.72 10.17 5.58
N GLN A 172 15.84 10.88 4.87
CA GLN A 172 15.08 10.30 3.76
C GLN A 172 16.01 9.74 2.66
N HIS A 173 17.13 10.41 2.41
CA HIS A 173 18.17 9.95 1.49
C HIS A 173 18.79 8.62 1.91
N GLU A 174 19.07 8.41 3.20
CA GLU A 174 19.58 7.14 3.70
C GLU A 174 18.54 6.01 3.55
N LEU A 175 17.27 6.31 3.78
CA LEU A 175 16.17 5.35 3.58
C LEU A 175 16.03 4.94 2.11
N TYR A 176 16.11 5.90 1.17
CA TYR A 176 16.09 5.58 -0.26
C TYR A 176 17.32 4.76 -0.68
N ALA A 177 18.50 5.08 -0.15
CA ALA A 177 19.71 4.33 -0.45
C ALA A 177 19.59 2.86 -0.03
N VAL A 178 19.11 2.57 1.19
CA VAL A 178 18.89 1.18 1.63
C VAL A 178 17.78 0.50 0.83
N GLN A 179 16.71 1.22 0.47
CA GLN A 179 15.65 0.67 -0.39
C GLN A 179 16.21 0.21 -1.74
N ASP A 180 17.05 1.02 -2.39
CA ASP A 180 17.66 0.69 -3.69
C ASP A 180 18.65 -0.49 -3.60
N GLU A 181 19.43 -0.54 -2.51
CA GLU A 181 20.35 -1.64 -2.24
C GLU A 181 19.60 -2.96 -2.01
N VAL A 182 18.57 -2.95 -1.15
CA VAL A 182 17.71 -4.11 -0.87
C VAL A 182 16.98 -4.55 -2.14
N ALA A 183 16.41 -3.62 -2.91
CA ALA A 183 15.75 -3.93 -4.18
C ALA A 183 16.70 -4.64 -5.16
N THR A 184 17.96 -4.24 -5.20
CA THR A 184 18.97 -4.87 -6.05
C THR A 184 19.25 -6.30 -5.62
N VAL A 185 19.33 -6.57 -4.32
CA VAL A 185 19.49 -7.94 -3.79
C VAL A 185 18.24 -8.79 -4.08
N LEU A 186 17.04 -8.24 -3.83
CA LEU A 186 15.77 -8.93 -4.10
C LEU A 186 15.62 -9.33 -5.56
N LYS A 187 15.95 -8.45 -6.52
CA LYS A 187 15.93 -8.78 -7.96
C LYS A 187 16.78 -10.00 -8.32
N ASN A 188 17.90 -10.21 -7.62
CA ASN A 188 18.76 -11.37 -7.85
C ASN A 188 18.22 -12.65 -7.19
N MET A 189 17.40 -12.50 -6.13
CA MET A 189 16.72 -13.61 -5.45
C MET A 189 15.37 -13.96 -6.09
N GLN A 190 14.80 -13.04 -6.86
CA GLN A 190 13.47 -13.14 -7.46
C GLN A 190 13.38 -14.31 -8.44
N GLN A 191 12.39 -15.17 -8.20
CA GLN A 191 12.02 -16.22 -9.14
C GLN A 191 11.22 -15.62 -10.30
N LYS A 192 11.24 -16.23 -11.49
CA LYS A 192 10.58 -15.68 -12.69
C LYS A 192 9.11 -15.30 -12.52
N ARG A 193 8.39 -16.00 -11.64
CA ARG A 193 6.96 -15.79 -11.33
C ARG A 193 6.72 -15.13 -9.97
N GLY A 194 7.79 -14.74 -9.30
CA GLY A 194 7.70 -14.12 -7.98
C GLY A 194 7.54 -12.62 -8.10
N SER A 195 6.85 -12.04 -7.16
CA SER A 195 6.64 -10.62 -7.00
C SER A 195 7.04 -10.20 -5.59
N TYR A 196 7.39 -8.91 -5.45
CA TYR A 196 7.62 -8.31 -4.14
C TYR A 196 7.18 -6.86 -4.14
N SER A 197 6.71 -6.41 -2.98
CA SER A 197 6.63 -5.03 -2.58
C SER A 197 7.84 -4.72 -1.68
N LEU A 198 8.32 -3.48 -1.72
CA LEU A 198 9.43 -3.03 -0.87
C LEU A 198 9.19 -1.57 -0.51
N ALA A 199 9.20 -1.30 0.79
CA ALA A 199 9.19 0.04 1.34
C ALA A 199 10.17 0.11 2.52
N VAL A 200 10.58 1.32 2.86
CA VAL A 200 11.31 1.58 4.11
C VAL A 200 10.53 2.60 4.88
N ASN A 201 10.09 2.22 6.08
CA ASN A 201 9.22 3.02 6.90
C ASN A 201 9.93 4.32 7.32
N THR A 202 9.40 5.48 6.91
CA THR A 202 10.03 6.78 7.18
C THR A 202 10.18 7.08 8.66
N ILE A 203 9.32 6.53 9.51
CA ILE A 203 9.33 6.77 10.96
C ILE A 203 10.35 5.85 11.63
N THR A 204 10.27 4.55 11.37
CA THR A 204 11.00 3.53 12.14
C THR A 204 12.29 3.08 11.46
N GLY A 205 12.45 3.34 10.16
CA GLY A 205 13.54 2.81 9.33
C GLY A 205 13.45 1.30 9.08
N VAL A 206 12.35 0.65 9.46
CA VAL A 206 12.11 -0.77 9.19
C VAL A 206 11.95 -0.98 7.69
N VAL A 207 12.64 -2.00 7.17
CA VAL A 207 12.52 -2.42 5.77
C VAL A 207 11.37 -3.41 5.66
N GLU A 208 10.29 -3.00 5.00
CA GLU A 208 9.06 -3.77 4.84
C GLU A 208 9.07 -4.45 3.47
N ILE A 209 8.99 -5.78 3.45
CA ILE A 209 9.03 -6.60 2.23
C ILE A 209 7.82 -7.52 2.20
N GLY A 210 6.84 -7.19 1.36
CA GLY A 210 5.82 -8.16 0.94
C GLY A 210 6.36 -9.02 -0.20
N HIS A 211 6.15 -10.33 -0.15
CA HIS A 211 6.70 -11.24 -1.16
C HIS A 211 5.91 -12.54 -1.31
N ASP A 212 6.12 -13.23 -2.44
CA ASP A 212 5.60 -14.57 -2.68
C ASP A 212 6.70 -15.60 -2.99
N PHE A 213 7.99 -15.25 -2.84
CA PHE A 213 9.09 -16.13 -3.27
C PHE A 213 10.27 -16.28 -2.31
N LEU A 214 10.39 -15.44 -1.28
CA LEU A 214 11.50 -15.54 -0.33
C LEU A 214 11.27 -16.70 0.63
N SER A 215 12.20 -17.65 0.64
CA SER A 215 12.27 -18.66 1.71
C SER A 215 12.79 -18.05 3.01
N GLU A 216 12.50 -18.68 4.16
CA GLU A 216 13.09 -18.27 5.46
C GLU A 216 14.62 -18.16 5.42
N SER A 217 15.28 -18.98 4.61
CA SER A 217 16.74 -18.94 4.46
C SER A 217 17.24 -17.70 3.71
N GLN A 218 16.46 -17.22 2.73
CA GLN A 218 16.77 -16.00 1.98
C GLN A 218 16.46 -14.76 2.82
N GLN A 219 15.37 -14.77 3.60
CA GLN A 219 15.06 -13.72 4.58
C GLN A 219 16.22 -13.53 5.57
N LYS A 220 16.72 -14.63 6.18
CA LYS A 220 17.89 -14.58 7.08
C LYS A 220 19.18 -14.11 6.42
N GLU A 221 19.35 -14.40 5.14
CA GLU A 221 20.51 -13.92 4.38
C GLU A 221 20.41 -12.41 4.11
N LEU A 222 19.22 -11.88 3.85
CA LEU A 222 18.97 -10.43 3.76
C LEU A 222 19.28 -9.73 5.08
N GLU A 223 18.72 -10.20 6.20
CA GLU A 223 18.97 -9.66 7.54
C GLU A 223 20.48 -9.62 7.86
N LYS A 224 21.22 -10.65 7.43
CA LYS A 224 22.67 -10.73 7.64
C LYS A 224 23.45 -9.76 6.75
N GLN A 225 22.98 -9.49 5.53
CA GLN A 225 23.63 -8.53 4.62
C GLN A 225 23.42 -7.08 5.06
N PHE A 226 22.31 -6.81 5.75
CA PHE A 226 21.94 -5.47 6.23
C PHE A 226 21.76 -5.46 7.76
N PRO A 227 22.83 -5.69 8.54
CA PRO A 227 22.74 -5.91 9.99
C PRO A 227 22.32 -4.67 10.79
N ASP A 228 22.41 -3.48 10.18
CA ASP A 228 22.02 -2.21 10.79
C ASP A 228 20.53 -1.90 10.64
N PHE A 229 19.80 -2.73 9.88
CA PHE A 229 18.37 -2.57 9.61
C PHE A 229 17.55 -3.71 10.18
N THR A 230 16.32 -3.39 10.57
CA THR A 230 15.30 -4.39 10.92
C THR A 230 14.42 -4.63 9.72
N PHE A 231 14.01 -5.88 9.52
CA PHE A 231 13.15 -6.28 8.42
C PHE A 231 11.80 -6.75 8.95
N ASP A 232 10.76 -6.43 8.20
CA ASP A 232 9.45 -7.05 8.32
C ASP A 232 9.11 -7.75 7.00
N PHE A 233 8.80 -9.04 7.08
CA PHE A 233 8.52 -9.87 5.91
C PHE A 233 7.08 -10.34 5.95
N GLU A 234 6.30 -9.94 4.95
CA GLU A 234 4.92 -10.40 4.76
C GLU A 234 4.83 -11.34 3.55
N GLN A 235 4.23 -12.51 3.74
CA GLN A 235 3.95 -13.39 2.60
C GLN A 235 2.63 -12.96 1.95
N GLU A 236 2.71 -12.48 0.71
CA GLU A 236 1.56 -12.08 -0.09
C GLU A 236 1.04 -13.26 -0.93
N GLY A 237 -0.11 -13.81 -0.54
CA GLY A 237 -0.74 -14.94 -1.23
C GLY A 237 0.07 -16.25 -1.12
N ASN A 238 -0.05 -17.12 -2.12
CA ASN A 238 0.68 -18.39 -2.13
C ASN A 238 2.15 -18.20 -2.55
N MET A 239 3.04 -18.98 -1.95
CA MET A 239 4.43 -19.04 -2.38
C MET A 239 4.55 -19.59 -3.80
N VAL A 240 5.34 -18.96 -4.66
CA VAL A 240 5.61 -19.45 -6.01
C VAL A 240 6.10 -20.90 -5.99
N ALA A 241 5.62 -21.69 -6.94
CA ALA A 241 6.07 -23.07 -7.08
C ALA A 241 7.60 -23.13 -7.24
N SER A 242 8.23 -23.98 -6.43
CA SER A 242 9.69 -24.18 -6.45
C SER A 242 10.19 -24.54 -7.85
N PRO A 243 11.45 -24.24 -8.19
CA PRO A 243 12.01 -24.54 -9.51
C PRO A 243 11.81 -26.02 -9.91
N GLY A 244 11.18 -26.24 -11.06
CA GLY A 244 10.87 -27.59 -11.57
C GLY A 244 9.54 -28.19 -11.11
N MET A 245 8.84 -27.53 -10.18
CA MET A 245 7.46 -27.87 -9.84
C MET A 245 6.49 -27.10 -10.75
N SER A 246 5.42 -27.77 -11.14
CA SER A 246 4.34 -27.13 -11.90
C SER A 246 3.62 -26.11 -11.05
N ALA A 247 3.22 -24.99 -11.65
CA ALA A 247 2.25 -24.06 -11.06
C ALA A 247 0.83 -24.25 -11.59
N ILE A 248 0.58 -25.37 -12.26
CA ILE A 248 -0.78 -25.82 -12.56
C ILE A 248 -1.24 -26.68 -11.40
N ILE A 249 -2.32 -26.28 -10.77
CA ILE A 249 -2.97 -27.05 -9.71
C ILE A 249 -4.12 -27.81 -10.38
N HIS A 250 -4.08 -29.13 -10.31
CA HIS A 250 -5.13 -29.99 -10.85
C HIS A 250 -6.20 -30.25 -9.79
N PRO A 251 -7.47 -30.38 -10.20
CA PRO A 251 -8.53 -30.73 -9.27
C PRO A 251 -8.37 -32.19 -8.82
N ASP A 252 -8.86 -32.52 -7.62
CA ASP A 252 -8.88 -33.90 -7.11
C ASP A 252 -9.68 -34.84 -8.03
N GLU A 253 -10.76 -34.31 -8.63
CA GLU A 253 -11.59 -34.98 -9.62
C GLU A 253 -11.58 -34.18 -10.93
N GLU A 254 -11.22 -34.83 -12.04
CA GLU A 254 -11.15 -34.15 -13.36
C GLU A 254 -12.53 -33.71 -13.86
N LYS A 255 -13.60 -34.40 -13.46
CA LYS A 255 -14.97 -34.17 -13.92
C LYS A 255 -15.96 -34.11 -12.77
N THR A 256 -17.02 -33.34 -12.95
CA THR A 256 -18.12 -33.21 -11.99
C THR A 256 -19.47 -33.17 -12.70
N GLU A 257 -20.51 -33.73 -12.09
CA GLU A 257 -21.90 -33.54 -12.53
C GLU A 257 -22.54 -32.27 -11.93
N THR A 258 -21.80 -31.54 -11.09
CA THR A 258 -22.27 -30.30 -10.46
C THR A 258 -21.53 -29.11 -11.08
N PRO A 259 -22.25 -28.11 -11.64
CA PRO A 259 -21.61 -26.97 -12.28
C PRO A 259 -20.87 -26.09 -11.28
N MET A 260 -19.71 -25.59 -11.71
CA MET A 260 -18.91 -24.61 -10.96
C MET A 260 -19.39 -23.20 -11.29
N LYS A 261 -19.48 -22.34 -10.27
CA LYS A 261 -19.90 -20.93 -10.42
C LYS A 261 -18.75 -19.95 -10.41
N GLU A 262 -17.62 -20.34 -9.83
CA GLU A 262 -16.43 -19.52 -9.68
C GLU A 262 -15.43 -19.82 -10.79
N GLY A 263 -14.46 -18.91 -10.96
CA GLY A 263 -13.41 -18.99 -11.97
C GLY A 263 -13.84 -18.41 -13.32
N GLY A 264 -12.89 -18.40 -14.24
CA GLY A 264 -13.07 -17.94 -15.62
C GLY A 264 -12.62 -19.01 -16.59
N PHE A 265 -12.82 -18.76 -17.88
CA PHE A 265 -12.50 -19.72 -18.92
C PHE A 265 -11.21 -19.33 -19.63
N ILE A 266 -10.38 -20.31 -19.93
CA ILE A 266 -9.25 -20.12 -20.86
C ILE A 266 -9.83 -19.93 -22.26
N MET A 267 -9.77 -18.70 -22.76
CA MET A 267 -10.30 -18.32 -24.06
C MET A 267 -9.25 -18.49 -25.17
N ASP A 268 -7.97 -18.34 -24.83
CA ASP A 268 -6.85 -18.55 -25.75
C ASP A 268 -5.62 -19.09 -25.02
N VAL A 269 -4.82 -19.89 -25.74
CA VAL A 269 -3.53 -20.39 -25.29
C VAL A 269 -2.51 -20.15 -26.39
N SER A 270 -1.47 -19.38 -26.07
CA SER A 270 -0.34 -19.12 -26.95
C SER A 270 0.98 -19.37 -26.23
N ASP A 271 2.11 -19.22 -26.93
CA ASP A 271 3.43 -19.55 -26.37
C ASP A 271 3.73 -18.65 -25.16
N GLY A 272 3.70 -19.26 -23.97
CA GLY A 272 3.94 -18.59 -22.70
C GLY A 272 2.83 -17.63 -22.25
N THR A 273 1.63 -17.66 -22.85
CA THR A 273 0.53 -16.75 -22.50
C THR A 273 -0.82 -17.49 -22.52
N ILE A 274 -1.69 -17.15 -21.58
CA ILE A 274 -3.12 -17.54 -21.60
C ILE A 274 -4.00 -16.30 -21.57
N PHE A 275 -5.14 -16.34 -22.24
CA PHE A 275 -6.20 -15.36 -22.06
C PHE A 275 -7.33 -15.99 -21.25
N VAL A 276 -7.68 -15.38 -20.12
CA VAL A 276 -8.78 -15.83 -19.27
C VAL A 276 -9.84 -14.74 -19.21
N ALA A 277 -11.11 -15.13 -19.33
CA ALA A 277 -12.24 -14.21 -19.21
C ALA A 277 -13.52 -14.95 -18.77
N GLY A 278 -14.47 -14.18 -18.24
CA GLY A 278 -15.81 -14.65 -17.91
C GLY A 278 -15.92 -15.30 -16.53
N GLY A 279 -17.15 -15.68 -16.17
CA GLY A 279 -17.49 -16.17 -14.84
C GLY A 279 -17.22 -15.11 -13.78
N THR A 280 -16.32 -15.40 -12.83
CA THR A 280 -15.89 -14.45 -11.79
C THR A 280 -14.53 -13.80 -12.09
N GLU A 281 -13.86 -14.19 -13.18
CA GLU A 281 -12.58 -13.61 -13.59
C GLU A 281 -12.82 -12.51 -14.64
N GLY A 282 -12.07 -11.41 -14.54
CA GLY A 282 -12.07 -10.38 -15.58
C GLY A 282 -11.30 -10.83 -16.83
N ALA A 283 -11.56 -10.20 -17.97
CA ALA A 283 -10.77 -10.42 -19.18
C ALA A 283 -9.30 -9.96 -19.00
N VAL A 284 -8.37 -10.91 -18.90
CA VAL A 284 -6.94 -10.67 -18.66
C VAL A 284 -6.06 -11.64 -19.46
N TYR A 285 -5.04 -11.10 -20.12
CA TYR A 285 -3.93 -11.89 -20.64
C TYR A 285 -2.87 -12.07 -19.57
N TYR A 286 -2.55 -13.33 -19.26
CA TYR A 286 -1.51 -13.70 -18.32
C TYR A 286 -0.31 -14.29 -19.03
N SER A 287 0.87 -13.71 -18.80
CA SER A 287 2.12 -14.42 -19.07
C SER A 287 2.26 -15.61 -18.12
N PHE A 288 2.40 -16.80 -18.68
CA PHE A 288 2.46 -18.06 -17.95
C PHE A 288 3.29 -19.10 -18.71
N GLY A 289 4.48 -19.45 -18.20
CA GLY A 289 5.43 -20.32 -18.91
C GLY A 289 4.93 -21.75 -19.18
N GLU A 290 3.92 -22.20 -18.43
CA GLU A 290 3.30 -23.52 -18.58
C GLU A 290 2.00 -23.48 -19.41
N ALA A 291 1.73 -22.36 -20.11
CA ALA A 291 0.52 -22.18 -20.92
C ALA A 291 0.24 -23.34 -21.88
N HIS A 292 1.27 -23.91 -22.50
CA HIS A 292 1.16 -25.03 -23.44
C HIS A 292 0.60 -26.34 -22.83
N LEU A 293 0.50 -26.45 -21.51
CA LEU A 293 -0.11 -27.59 -20.80
C LEU A 293 -1.60 -27.38 -20.53
N LEU A 294 -2.10 -26.17 -20.75
CA LEU A 294 -3.50 -25.80 -20.59
C LEU A 294 -4.25 -25.92 -21.91
N LYS A 295 -5.58 -25.94 -21.83
CA LYS A 295 -6.48 -26.09 -22.97
C LYS A 295 -7.53 -25.00 -22.97
N VAL A 296 -7.84 -24.51 -24.17
CA VAL A 296 -8.98 -23.61 -24.40
C VAL A 296 -10.26 -24.28 -23.91
N GLY A 297 -11.12 -23.49 -23.28
CA GLY A 297 -12.39 -23.89 -22.67
C GLY A 297 -12.29 -24.32 -21.21
N GLN A 298 -11.10 -24.65 -20.70
CA GLN A 298 -10.96 -25.03 -19.29
C GLN A 298 -11.38 -23.89 -18.37
N ARG A 299 -12.14 -24.23 -17.33
CA ARG A 299 -12.44 -23.31 -16.23
C ARG A 299 -11.28 -23.30 -15.23
N VAL A 300 -10.84 -22.12 -14.85
CA VAL A 300 -9.67 -21.91 -14.00
C VAL A 300 -9.87 -20.78 -13.00
N HIS A 301 -9.13 -20.86 -11.89
CA HIS A 301 -8.73 -19.70 -11.11
C HIS A 301 -7.29 -19.33 -11.42
N VAL A 302 -7.02 -18.04 -11.56
CA VAL A 302 -5.68 -17.53 -11.80
C VAL A 302 -5.25 -16.65 -10.64
N GLU A 303 -4.21 -17.07 -9.93
CA GLU A 303 -3.55 -16.21 -8.97
C GLU A 303 -2.51 -15.38 -9.70
N ALA A 304 -2.69 -14.05 -9.72
CA ALA A 304 -1.74 -13.15 -10.37
C ALA A 304 -0.40 -13.07 -9.61
N SER A 305 0.66 -12.79 -10.35
CA SER A 305 1.97 -12.41 -9.81
C SER A 305 2.15 -10.91 -10.01
N GLY A 306 2.08 -10.14 -8.93
CA GLY A 306 2.16 -8.67 -8.96
C GLY A 306 0.92 -8.00 -9.57
N ALA A 307 1.09 -6.74 -9.98
CA ALA A 307 -0.01 -5.92 -10.49
C ALA A 307 -0.50 -6.35 -11.88
N ILE A 308 -1.80 -6.17 -12.13
CA ILE A 308 -2.41 -6.26 -13.46
C ILE A 308 -2.43 -4.85 -14.06
N LEU A 309 -1.93 -4.70 -15.28
CA LEU A 309 -1.93 -3.44 -16.00
C LEU A 309 -3.38 -3.03 -16.35
N GLU A 310 -3.68 -1.76 -16.11
CA GLU A 310 -4.97 -1.13 -16.42
C GLU A 310 -5.16 -0.98 -17.94
N SER A 311 -5.63 -2.05 -18.58
CA SER A 311 -6.07 -2.08 -19.97
C SER A 311 -7.29 -2.99 -20.11
N TYR A 312 -7.98 -2.95 -21.26
CA TYR A 312 -9.03 -3.91 -21.57
C TYR A 312 -8.75 -4.63 -22.90
N PRO A 313 -8.49 -5.95 -22.88
CA PRO A 313 -8.29 -6.79 -21.69
C PRO A 313 -7.07 -6.39 -20.84
N GLY A 314 -7.10 -6.72 -19.56
CA GLY A 314 -5.98 -6.49 -18.64
C GLY A 314 -4.75 -7.31 -19.06
N GLN A 315 -3.58 -6.94 -18.52
CA GLN A 315 -2.33 -7.66 -18.80
C GLN A 315 -1.59 -7.93 -17.49
N GLY A 316 -1.19 -9.18 -17.26
CA GLY A 316 -0.50 -9.58 -16.04
C GLY A 316 0.40 -10.80 -16.21
N ALA A 317 0.88 -11.32 -15.09
CA ALA A 317 1.57 -12.61 -15.01
C ALA A 317 0.77 -13.54 -14.09
N ALA A 318 0.71 -14.82 -14.42
CA ALA A 318 0.10 -15.82 -13.56
C ALA A 318 1.17 -16.48 -12.67
N LYS A 319 0.90 -16.48 -11.36
CA LYS A 319 1.66 -17.22 -10.36
C LYS A 319 1.23 -18.68 -10.35
N PHE A 320 -0.07 -18.92 -10.23
CA PHE A 320 -0.71 -20.23 -10.29
C PHE A 320 -1.91 -20.21 -11.22
N VAL A 321 -2.17 -21.36 -11.85
CA VAL A 321 -3.42 -21.63 -12.57
C VAL A 321 -4.02 -22.88 -11.97
N GLU A 322 -5.12 -22.72 -11.24
CA GLU A 322 -5.88 -23.83 -10.70
C GLU A 322 -6.96 -24.24 -11.71
N ILE A 323 -6.89 -25.46 -12.20
CA ILE A 323 -7.92 -26.04 -13.06
C ILE A 323 -9.06 -26.53 -12.18
N LEU A 324 -10.28 -26.08 -12.48
CA LEU A 324 -11.47 -26.54 -11.78
C LEU A 324 -12.02 -27.83 -12.43
N PRO A 325 -12.76 -28.66 -11.67
CA PRO A 325 -13.40 -29.86 -12.22
C PRO A 325 -14.29 -29.52 -13.42
N ASP A 326 -14.16 -30.30 -14.49
CA ASP A 326 -14.89 -30.04 -15.72
C ASP A 326 -16.35 -30.52 -15.61
N TYR A 327 -17.29 -29.60 -15.75
CA TYR A 327 -18.70 -29.92 -15.59
C TYR A 327 -19.21 -30.73 -16.79
N GLN A 328 -19.65 -31.95 -16.53
CA GLN A 328 -20.29 -32.81 -17.54
C GLN A 328 -21.50 -33.51 -16.91
N PRO A 329 -22.73 -33.07 -17.23
CA PRO A 329 -23.94 -33.79 -16.86
C PRO A 329 -23.94 -35.23 -17.39
N ALA A 330 -24.55 -36.15 -16.64
CA ALA A 330 -24.63 -37.57 -17.02
C ALA A 330 -25.22 -37.83 -18.42
N THR A 331 -26.07 -36.93 -18.91
CA THR A 331 -26.74 -37.04 -20.22
C THR A 331 -26.06 -36.28 -21.35
N ALA A 332 -25.02 -35.49 -21.05
CA ALA A 332 -24.32 -34.66 -22.02
C ALA A 332 -23.16 -35.43 -22.69
N VAL A 333 -23.00 -35.25 -24.00
CA VAL A 333 -21.88 -35.78 -24.78
C VAL A 333 -20.63 -34.95 -24.55
N LEU A 334 -20.77 -33.62 -24.66
CA LEU A 334 -19.74 -32.63 -24.40
C LEU A 334 -19.69 -32.29 -22.90
N SER A 335 -18.51 -31.93 -22.44
CA SER A 335 -18.27 -31.22 -21.18
C SER A 335 -18.41 -29.70 -21.36
N GLU A 336 -18.43 -28.97 -20.25
CA GLU A 336 -18.41 -27.51 -20.22
C GLU A 336 -17.22 -26.97 -21.02
N SER A 337 -16.02 -27.50 -20.77
CA SER A 337 -14.82 -27.05 -21.47
C SER A 337 -14.89 -27.27 -22.99
N GLU A 338 -15.41 -28.41 -23.44
CA GLU A 338 -15.61 -28.72 -24.86
C GLU A 338 -16.68 -27.84 -25.51
N ALA A 339 -17.78 -27.56 -24.80
CA ALA A 339 -18.82 -26.66 -25.29
C ALA A 339 -18.31 -25.22 -25.46
N ILE A 340 -17.49 -24.73 -24.52
CA ILE A 340 -16.86 -23.40 -24.60
C ILE A 340 -15.85 -23.35 -25.75
N ALA A 341 -14.98 -24.36 -25.88
CA ALA A 341 -14.01 -24.42 -26.97
C ALA A 341 -14.69 -24.41 -28.34
N LYS A 342 -15.80 -25.14 -28.49
CA LYS A 342 -16.62 -25.14 -29.70
C LYS A 342 -17.27 -23.77 -29.96
N ALA A 343 -17.78 -23.11 -28.92
CA ALA A 343 -18.32 -21.76 -29.06
C ALA A 343 -17.27 -20.74 -29.55
N ILE A 344 -16.04 -20.83 -29.04
CA ILE A 344 -14.90 -19.99 -29.47
C ILE A 344 -14.55 -20.26 -30.93
N GLU A 345 -14.60 -21.52 -31.38
CA GLU A 345 -14.40 -21.86 -32.79
C GLU A 345 -15.50 -21.27 -33.69
N GLU A 346 -16.78 -21.30 -33.26
CA GLU A 346 -17.92 -20.79 -34.04
C GLU A 346 -18.00 -19.25 -34.11
N LYS A 347 -17.65 -18.53 -33.04
CA LYS A 347 -17.78 -17.06 -32.95
C LYS A 347 -16.45 -16.29 -33.04
N THR A 348 -15.32 -16.98 -32.98
CA THR A 348 -13.93 -16.46 -32.92
C THR A 348 -13.56 -15.82 -31.57
N LEU A 349 -12.25 -15.76 -31.29
CA LEU A 349 -11.69 -15.14 -30.09
C LEU A 349 -11.99 -13.64 -29.98
N GLU A 350 -12.02 -12.92 -31.10
CA GLU A 350 -12.28 -11.47 -31.14
C GLU A 350 -13.68 -11.16 -30.61
N TYR A 351 -14.66 -12.01 -30.89
CA TYR A 351 -16.01 -11.89 -30.33
C TYR A 351 -15.97 -11.95 -28.80
N PHE A 352 -15.32 -12.97 -28.24
CA PHE A 352 -15.26 -13.18 -26.78
C PHE A 352 -14.33 -12.22 -26.04
N THR A 353 -13.51 -11.45 -26.75
CA THR A 353 -12.69 -10.39 -26.14
C THR A 353 -13.58 -9.25 -25.60
N PHE A 354 -14.73 -9.01 -26.24
CA PHE A 354 -15.69 -7.97 -25.84
C PHE A 354 -17.02 -8.53 -25.32
N ASN A 355 -17.24 -9.84 -25.46
CA ASN A 355 -18.45 -10.54 -25.03
C ASN A 355 -18.09 -11.61 -23.99
N GLU A 356 -17.93 -11.20 -22.73
CA GLU A 356 -17.57 -12.13 -21.66
C GLU A 356 -18.68 -13.14 -21.40
N ILE A 357 -18.28 -14.39 -21.18
CA ILE A 357 -19.20 -15.46 -20.79
C ILE A 357 -19.61 -15.25 -19.34
N LYS A 358 -20.91 -15.06 -19.08
CA LYS A 358 -21.44 -14.86 -17.73
C LYS A 358 -22.02 -16.13 -17.13
N ASP A 359 -22.57 -17.01 -17.97
CA ASP A 359 -23.18 -18.25 -17.52
C ASP A 359 -23.11 -19.30 -18.64
N ILE A 360 -23.03 -20.57 -18.24
CA ILE A 360 -23.12 -21.71 -19.14
C ILE A 360 -23.93 -22.80 -18.45
N ARG A 361 -24.87 -23.39 -19.18
CA ARG A 361 -25.71 -24.48 -18.68
C ARG A 361 -26.05 -25.46 -19.78
N PHE A 362 -26.28 -26.71 -19.40
CA PHE A 362 -26.78 -27.74 -20.29
C PHE A 362 -28.30 -27.84 -20.20
N ASP A 363 -28.98 -27.78 -21.34
CA ASP A 363 -30.41 -28.07 -21.49
C ASP A 363 -30.56 -29.54 -21.94
N ALA A 364 -30.96 -30.41 -21.02
CA ALA A 364 -31.10 -31.84 -21.28
C ALA A 364 -32.29 -32.19 -22.20
N ASP A 365 -33.32 -31.33 -22.25
CA ASP A 365 -34.49 -31.57 -23.10
C ASP A 365 -34.14 -31.29 -24.56
N GLN A 366 -33.36 -30.24 -24.80
CA GLN A 366 -32.91 -29.84 -26.13
C GLN A 366 -31.59 -30.50 -26.56
N LYS A 367 -30.84 -31.07 -25.61
CA LYS A 367 -29.47 -31.56 -25.81
C LYS A 367 -28.57 -30.46 -26.38
N THR A 368 -28.57 -29.32 -25.71
CA THR A 368 -27.78 -28.16 -26.11
C THR A 368 -27.11 -27.52 -24.90
N TRP A 369 -25.97 -26.90 -25.14
CA TRP A 369 -25.34 -25.99 -24.20
C TRP A 369 -25.78 -24.57 -24.51
N VAL A 370 -26.23 -23.85 -23.48
CA VAL A 370 -26.66 -22.46 -23.54
C VAL A 370 -25.62 -21.61 -22.83
N ILE A 371 -24.93 -20.77 -23.60
CA ILE A 371 -23.88 -19.86 -23.11
C ILE A 371 -24.42 -18.44 -23.18
N ARG A 372 -24.46 -17.75 -22.03
CA ARG A 372 -24.88 -16.36 -21.95
C ARG A 372 -23.65 -15.45 -21.97
N VAL A 373 -23.66 -14.45 -22.84
CA VAL A 373 -22.62 -13.40 -22.90
C VAL A 373 -23.16 -12.02 -22.52
N GLU A 374 -22.26 -11.11 -22.15
CA GLU A 374 -22.60 -9.81 -21.55
C GLU A 374 -23.31 -8.82 -22.49
N ASP A 375 -23.01 -8.79 -23.79
CA ASP A 375 -23.65 -7.81 -24.68
C ASP A 375 -25.05 -8.30 -25.13
N GLY A 376 -26.10 -7.67 -24.60
CA GLY A 376 -27.45 -7.74 -25.17
C GLY A 376 -28.34 -8.93 -24.82
N ASN A 377 -28.02 -9.75 -23.80
CA ASN A 377 -28.69 -11.03 -23.52
C ASN A 377 -28.58 -12.04 -24.68
N GLU A 378 -27.52 -11.97 -25.50
CA GLU A 378 -27.29 -13.01 -26.51
C GLU A 378 -27.02 -14.36 -25.81
N GLU A 379 -27.77 -15.38 -26.22
CA GLU A 379 -27.53 -16.75 -25.84
C GLU A 379 -26.96 -17.49 -27.05
N LEU A 380 -25.75 -18.02 -26.90
CA LEU A 380 -25.15 -18.93 -27.86
C LEU A 380 -25.63 -20.34 -27.57
N ILE A 381 -26.11 -21.03 -28.60
CA ILE A 381 -26.62 -22.39 -28.51
C ILE A 381 -25.63 -23.32 -29.21
N ILE A 382 -25.03 -24.22 -28.44
CA ILE A 382 -24.07 -25.20 -28.94
C ILE A 382 -24.72 -26.58 -28.87
N GLU A 383 -24.84 -27.23 -30.03
CA GLU A 383 -25.38 -28.59 -30.15
C GLU A 383 -24.46 -29.61 -29.48
N ASP A 384 -25.04 -30.47 -28.64
CA ASP A 384 -24.38 -31.57 -27.92
C ASP A 384 -24.35 -32.84 -28.80
N GLN A 385 -23.42 -32.88 -29.75
CA GLN A 385 -23.31 -33.94 -30.77
C GLN A 385 -21.90 -34.48 -30.91
#